data_AF-A0A8T4ZWT8-F1
#
_entry.id   AF-A0A8T4ZWT8-F1
#
_cell.length_a   1.000
_cell.length_b   1.000
_cell.length_c   1.000
_cell.angle_alpha   90.00
_cell.angle_beta   90.00
_cell.angle_gamma   90.00
#
_symmetry.space_group_name_H-M   'P 1'
#
loop_
_entity.id
_entity.type
_entity.pdbx_description
1 polymer ?
#
loop_
_entity_poly.entity_id
_entity_poly.type
_entity_poly.pdbx_seq_one_letter_code
_entity_poly.pdbx_strand_id
1 'polypeptide(L)'
;MHFEKPLKPASFRARLNRFLGLVEVEGEPRGCFIPNPGRLRGLLRAGVKVHLSERDRRSRKTGYDLILVELGEVLVSIDSRMPNKIIGEAVESSLIPEFKGLRIKEREPHLQGS
;
A
#
# COMPACT_ATOMS: atom_id res chain seq x y z
N MET A 1 4.33 10.07 -4.86
CA MET A 1 3.13 9.45 -4.25
C MET A 1 2.30 10.57 -3.63
N HIS A 2 1.12 10.84 -4.18
CA HIS A 2 0.21 11.87 -3.70
C HIS A 2 -1.06 11.21 -3.14
N PHE A 3 -1.53 11.68 -1.99
CA PHE A 3 -2.74 11.19 -1.35
C PHE A 3 -3.82 12.27 -1.42
N GLU A 4 -4.97 11.96 -2.02
CA GLU A 4 -6.10 12.91 -2.16
C GLU A 4 -6.68 13.32 -0.80
N LYS A 5 -6.62 12.41 0.17
CA LYS A 5 -7.04 12.64 1.56
C LYS A 5 -5.87 12.33 2.48
N PRO A 6 -5.73 13.05 3.61
CA PRO A 6 -4.77 12.70 4.64
C PRO A 6 -4.94 11.25 5.08
N LEU A 7 -3.81 10.56 5.31
CA LEU A 7 -3.86 9.22 5.86
C LEU A 7 -4.25 9.28 7.35
N LYS A 8 -5.09 8.35 7.79
CA LYS A 8 -5.56 8.25 9.17
C LYS A 8 -4.62 7.32 9.96
N PRO A 9 -4.00 7.79 11.06
CA PRO A 9 -3.17 6.93 11.89
C PRO A 9 -4.02 5.92 12.65
N ALA A 10 -3.47 4.72 12.85
CA ALA A 10 -4.13 3.61 13.52
C ALA A 10 -3.10 2.66 14.15
N SER A 11 -3.55 1.78 15.04
CA SER A 11 -2.73 0.67 15.55
C SER A 11 -3.14 -0.63 14.87
N PHE A 12 -2.17 -1.37 14.32
CA PHE A 12 -2.44 -2.70 13.78
C PHE A 12 -2.78 -3.68 14.90
N ARG A 13 -3.84 -4.47 14.74
CA ARG A 13 -4.26 -5.47 15.74
C ARG A 13 -3.92 -6.88 15.27
N ALA A 14 -4.42 -7.28 14.09
CA ALA A 14 -4.20 -8.63 13.57
C ALA A 14 -4.37 -8.70 12.06
N ARG A 15 -3.72 -9.70 11.45
CA ARG A 15 -3.98 -10.08 10.05
C ARG A 15 -4.92 -11.28 10.03
N LEU A 16 -6.14 -11.09 9.53
CA LEU A 16 -7.17 -12.14 9.50
C LEU A 16 -6.99 -13.07 8.30
N ASN A 17 -6.57 -12.53 7.15
CA ASN A 17 -6.16 -13.31 5.99
C ASN A 17 -5.20 -12.48 5.10
N ARG A 18 -4.86 -13.00 3.91
CA ARG A 18 -3.89 -12.34 3.02
C ARG A 18 -4.31 -10.92 2.59
N PHE A 19 -5.59 -10.57 2.64
CA PHE A 19 -6.12 -9.27 2.22
C PHE A 19 -6.90 -8.51 3.29
N LEU A 20 -7.14 -9.11 4.46
CA LEU A 20 -7.94 -8.51 5.52
C LEU A 20 -7.12 -8.39 6.81
N GLY A 21 -7.08 -7.18 7.35
CA GLY A 21 -6.52 -6.86 8.65
C GLY A 21 -7.58 -6.26 9.58
N LEU A 22 -7.27 -6.31 10.86
CA LEU A 22 -7.95 -5.61 11.93
C LEU A 22 -7.02 -4.51 12.46
N VAL A 23 -7.55 -3.31 12.58
CA VAL A 23 -6.86 -2.12 13.07
C VAL A 23 -7.72 -1.45 14.12
N GLU A 24 -7.09 -0.69 15.00
CA GLU A 24 -7.76 0.19 15.94
C GLU A 24 -7.65 1.63 15.48
N VAL A 25 -8.80 2.26 15.27
CA VAL A 25 -8.93 3.65 14.83
C VAL A 25 -9.77 4.36 15.88
N GLU A 26 -9.21 5.38 16.54
CA GLU A 26 -9.92 6.15 17.58
C GLU A 26 -10.50 5.26 18.70
N GLY A 27 -9.75 4.22 19.10
CA GLY A 27 -10.15 3.27 20.14
C GLY A 27 -11.09 2.15 19.68
N GLU A 28 -11.56 2.19 18.43
CA GLU A 28 -12.53 1.24 17.90
C GLU A 28 -11.90 0.24 16.92
N PRO A 29 -12.21 -1.07 17.01
CA PRO A 29 -11.76 -2.05 16.03
C PRO A 29 -12.47 -1.84 14.69
N ARG A 30 -11.69 -1.79 13.62
CA ARG A 30 -12.16 -1.62 12.23
C ARG A 30 -11.41 -2.58 11.31
N GLY A 31 -12.11 -3.08 10.29
CA GLY A 31 -11.50 -3.88 9.24
C GLY A 31 -10.80 -3.00 8.20
N CYS A 32 -9.60 -3.39 7.78
CA CYS A 32 -8.86 -2.75 6.69
C CYS A 32 -8.46 -3.76 5.61
N PHE A 33 -8.42 -3.33 4.36
CA PHE A 33 -7.86 -4.10 3.26
C PHE A 33 -6.34 -3.97 3.25
N ILE A 34 -5.64 -5.08 3.02
CA ILE A 34 -4.18 -5.15 2.89
C ILE A 34 -3.87 -5.37 1.41
N PRO A 35 -3.43 -4.34 0.66
CA PRO A 35 -3.09 -4.42 -0.77
C PRO A 35 -1.73 -5.12 -1.00
N ASN A 36 -1.51 -6.24 -0.34
CA ASN A 36 -0.26 -7.00 -0.43
C ASN A 36 -0.48 -8.48 -0.04
N PRO A 37 -0.34 -9.43 -0.98
CA PRO A 37 -0.53 -10.85 -0.70
C PRO A 37 0.63 -11.49 0.09
N GLY A 38 1.80 -10.82 0.16
CA GLY A 38 2.99 -11.33 0.84
C GLY A 38 2.80 -11.52 2.35
N ARG A 39 3.72 -12.23 3.02
CA ARG A 39 3.56 -12.61 4.44
C ARG A 39 3.67 -11.45 5.44
N LEU A 40 4.45 -10.41 5.12
CA LEU A 40 4.60 -9.17 5.91
C LEU A 40 4.95 -9.36 7.41
N ARG A 41 5.55 -10.50 7.82
CA ARG A 41 5.79 -10.85 9.23
C ARG A 41 6.68 -9.86 10.00
N GLY A 42 7.64 -9.22 9.31
CA GLY A 42 8.50 -8.19 9.93
C GLY A 42 7.85 -6.82 10.07
N LEU A 43 6.78 -6.56 9.29
CA LEU A 43 6.12 -5.26 9.19
C LEU A 43 4.82 -5.23 10.01
N LEU A 44 3.91 -6.19 9.77
CA LEU A 44 2.59 -6.23 10.39
C LEU A 44 2.58 -7.06 11.68
N ARG A 45 3.06 -6.46 12.76
CA ARG A 45 2.98 -7.00 14.13
C ARG A 45 1.89 -6.27 14.91
N ALA A 46 1.26 -6.95 15.87
CA ALA A 46 0.28 -6.29 16.73
C ALA A 46 0.92 -5.07 17.44
N GLY A 47 0.20 -3.96 17.48
CA GLY A 47 0.63 -2.70 18.09
C GLY A 47 1.44 -1.77 17.18
N VAL A 48 1.86 -2.18 15.98
CA VAL A 48 2.59 -1.26 15.10
C VAL A 48 1.68 -0.14 14.62
N LYS A 49 2.22 1.08 14.55
CA LYS A 49 1.48 2.21 13.98
C LYS A 49 1.41 2.05 12.47
N VAL A 50 0.22 2.27 11.94
CA VAL A 50 -0.08 2.19 10.51
C VAL A 50 -0.87 3.41 10.06
N HIS A 51 -0.83 3.67 8.77
CA HIS A 51 -1.53 4.78 8.14
C HIS A 51 -2.52 4.26 7.11
N LEU A 52 -3.77 4.65 7.27
CA LEU A 52 -4.91 4.15 6.51
C LEU A 52 -5.43 5.20 5.53
N SER A 53 -5.81 4.75 4.34
CA SER A 53 -6.64 5.56 3.44
C SER A 53 -8.11 5.20 3.65
N GLU A 54 -8.95 6.19 3.93
CA GLU A 54 -10.39 6.01 4.07
C GLU A 54 -11.06 5.84 2.71
N ARG A 55 -12.01 4.89 2.63
CA ARG A 55 -12.68 4.47 1.40
C ARG A 55 -14.19 4.44 1.61
N ASP A 56 -14.93 4.85 0.59
CA ASP A 56 -16.38 4.72 0.58
C ASP A 56 -16.77 3.21 0.59
N ARG A 57 -17.72 2.88 1.46
CA ARG A 57 -18.19 1.52 1.72
C ARG A 57 -19.28 1.04 0.76
N ARG A 58 -19.82 1.91 -0.11
CA ARG A 58 -20.93 1.56 -1.04
C ARG A 58 -20.71 0.25 -1.81
N SER A 59 -19.47 -0.08 -2.17
CA SER A 59 -19.11 -1.32 -2.88
C SER A 59 -18.06 -2.18 -2.17
N ARG A 60 -17.68 -1.83 -0.93
CA ARG A 60 -16.51 -2.40 -0.24
C ARG A 60 -16.87 -2.92 1.15
N LYS A 61 -16.34 -4.11 1.49
CA LYS A 61 -16.49 -4.70 2.83
C LYS A 61 -15.71 -3.94 3.91
N THR A 62 -14.58 -3.34 3.54
CA THR A 62 -13.74 -2.55 4.45
C THR A 62 -13.84 -1.07 4.12
N GLY A 63 -13.86 -0.21 5.16
CA GLY A 63 -13.83 1.25 4.99
C GLY A 63 -12.43 1.84 4.89
N TYR A 64 -11.39 0.99 4.97
CA TYR A 64 -9.99 1.43 5.00
C TYR A 64 -9.12 0.53 4.13
N ASP A 65 -8.10 1.14 3.52
CA ASP A 65 -6.92 0.48 2.96
C ASP A 65 -5.72 0.77 3.86
N LEU A 66 -4.94 -0.25 4.22
CA LEU A 66 -3.66 -0.05 4.90
C LEU A 66 -2.63 0.37 3.86
N ILE A 67 -2.02 1.55 4.02
CA ILE A 67 -1.10 2.13 3.04
C ILE A 67 0.34 2.07 3.53
N LEU A 68 0.61 2.58 4.74
CA LEU A 68 1.96 2.63 5.33
C LEU A 68 2.00 1.92 6.68
N VAL A 69 3.18 1.41 7.02
CA VAL A 69 3.53 0.90 8.34
C VAL A 69 4.74 1.68 8.83
N GLU A 70 4.73 2.11 10.09
CA GLU A 70 5.92 2.67 10.73
C GLU A 70 6.85 1.56 11.22
N LEU A 71 8.11 1.62 10.81
CA LEU A 71 9.17 0.71 11.25
C LEU A 71 10.33 1.54 11.78
N GLY A 72 10.39 1.75 13.10
CA GLY A 72 11.33 2.70 13.67
C GLY A 72 10.99 4.12 13.18
N GLU A 73 11.96 4.79 12.58
CA GLU A 73 11.81 6.15 12.04
C GLU A 73 11.39 6.18 10.56
N VAL A 74 11.26 5.03 9.90
CA VAL A 74 10.91 4.95 8.48
C VAL A 74 9.47 4.54 8.25
N LEU A 75 8.87 5.09 7.19
CA LEU A 75 7.56 4.69 6.67
C LEU A 75 7.75 3.68 5.54
N VAL A 76 7.16 2.51 5.69
CA VAL A 76 7.19 1.45 4.67
C VAL A 76 5.84 1.38 3.98
N SER A 77 5.82 1.63 2.67
CA SER A 77 4.63 1.37 1.85
C SER A 77 4.37 -0.12 1.77
N ILE A 78 3.17 -0.54 2.15
CA ILE A 78 2.75 -1.94 1.98
C ILE A 78 2.03 -2.17 0.66
N ASP A 79 1.56 -1.13 -0.04
CA ASP A 79 0.83 -1.28 -1.29
C ASP A 79 1.79 -1.74 -2.40
N SER A 80 1.70 -3.03 -2.75
CA SER A 80 2.59 -3.65 -3.74
C SER A 80 2.36 -3.17 -5.16
N ARG A 81 1.30 -2.39 -5.42
CA ARG A 81 1.00 -1.81 -6.74
C ARG A 81 1.73 -0.48 -6.96
N MET A 82 2.17 0.16 -5.88
CA MET A 82 2.77 1.48 -5.94
C MET A 82 4.14 1.53 -6.63
N PRO A 83 5.05 0.55 -6.47
CA PRO A 83 6.34 0.56 -7.15
C PRO A 83 6.22 0.71 -8.68
N ASN A 84 5.37 -0.10 -9.34
CA ASN A 84 5.18 -0.04 -10.79
C ASN A 84 4.66 1.32 -11.24
N LYS A 85 3.73 1.91 -10.46
CA LYS A 85 3.21 3.26 -10.73
C LYS A 85 4.29 4.34 -10.58
N ILE A 86 5.07 4.30 -9.50
CA ILE A 86 6.14 5.28 -9.22
C ILE A 86 7.23 5.23 -10.29
N ILE A 87 7.67 4.02 -10.66
CA ILE A 87 8.63 3.85 -11.76
C ILE A 87 8.05 4.36 -13.07
N GLY A 88 6.77 4.07 -13.33
CA GLY A 88 6.05 4.60 -14.49
C GLY A 88 6.14 6.12 -14.61
N GLU A 89 5.71 6.81 -13.56
CA GLU A 89 5.74 8.27 -13.47
C GLU A 89 7.16 8.84 -13.58
N ALA A 90 8.14 8.17 -12.97
CA ALA A 90 9.54 8.62 -12.97
C ALA A 90 10.21 8.50 -14.35
N VAL A 91 9.93 7.43 -15.09
CA VAL A 91 10.41 7.25 -16.47
C VAL A 91 9.77 8.29 -17.39
N GLU A 92 8.45 8.46 -17.32
CA GLU A 92 7.71 9.44 -18.14
C GLU A 92 8.17 10.88 -17.86
N SER A 93 8.54 11.18 -16.61
CA SER A 93 9.06 12.49 -16.19
C SER A 93 10.58 12.64 -16.34
N SER A 94 11.28 11.65 -16.93
CA SER A 94 12.74 11.65 -17.09
C SER A 94 13.54 11.87 -15.79
N LEU A 95 13.01 11.41 -14.66
CA LEU A 95 13.64 11.56 -13.34
C LEU A 95 14.73 10.51 -13.06
N ILE A 96 14.78 9.45 -13.87
CA ILE A 96 15.79 8.39 -13.77
C ILE A 96 16.72 8.51 -14.98
N PRO A 97 17.96 9.02 -14.80
CA PRO A 97 18.88 9.29 -15.92
C PRO A 97 19.15 8.08 -16.82
N GLU A 98 19.20 6.88 -16.25
CA GLU A 98 19.46 5.62 -16.93
C GLU A 98 18.35 5.26 -17.95
N PHE A 99 17.15 5.82 -17.79
CA PHE A 99 16.02 5.61 -18.70
C PHE A 99 15.79 6.77 -19.67
N LYS A 100 16.69 7.76 -19.72
CA LYS A 100 16.55 8.91 -20.62
C LYS A 100 16.47 8.47 -22.09
N GLY A 101 15.48 8.96 -22.80
CA GLY A 101 15.22 8.61 -24.21
C GLY A 101 14.47 7.30 -24.42
N LEU A 102 14.21 6.53 -23.35
CA LEU A 102 13.35 5.36 -23.38
C LEU A 102 11.91 5.74 -23.01
N ARG A 103 10.96 4.92 -23.47
CA ARG A 103 9.53 5.05 -23.14
C ARG A 103 8.96 3.69 -22.77
N ILE A 104 7.99 3.70 -21.87
CA ILE A 104 7.26 2.49 -21.49
C ILE A 104 6.39 2.09 -22.68
N LYS A 105 6.71 0.93 -23.27
CA LYS A 105 5.94 0.38 -24.40
C LYS A 105 4.61 -0.22 -23.93
N GLU A 106 4.64 -0.96 -22.82
CA GLU A 106 3.52 -1.74 -22.30
C GLU A 106 3.69 -1.94 -20.79
N ARG A 107 2.58 -2.09 -20.06
CA ARG A 107 2.55 -2.39 -18.62
C ARG A 107 1.95 -3.78 -18.41
N GLU A 108 2.51 -4.55 -17.49
CA GLU A 108 2.15 -5.96 -17.24
C GLU A 108 2.14 -6.82 -18.54
N PRO A 109 3.21 -6.78 -19.37
CA PRO A 109 3.24 -7.54 -20.61
C PRO A 109 3.29 -9.05 -20.33
N HIS A 110 2.64 -9.84 -21.17
CA HIS A 110 2.78 -11.29 -21.14
C HIS A 110 4.15 -11.69 -21.70
N LEU A 111 4.96 -12.33 -20.86
CA LEU A 111 6.24 -12.90 -21.27
C LEU A 111 6.08 -14.41 -21.44
N GLN A 112 6.83 -15.02 -22.36
CA GLN A 112 6.80 -16.48 -22.47
C GLN A 112 7.26 -17.10 -21.14
N GLY A 113 6.39 -17.90 -20.52
CA GLY A 113 6.64 -18.57 -19.24
C GLY A 113 6.05 -17.91 -17.99
N SER A 114 5.27 -16.83 -18.12
CA SER A 114 4.42 -16.26 -17.05
C SER A 114 2.95 -16.65 -17.17
#